data_AF-A0A7C9ETP0-F1
#
_entry.id   AF-A0A7C9ETP0-F1
#
_cell.length_a   1.000
_cell.length_b   1.000
_cell.length_c   1.000
_cell.angle_alpha   90.00
_cell.angle_beta   90.00
_cell.angle_gamma   90.00
#
_symmetry.space_group_name_H-M   'P 1'
#
loop_
_entity.id
_entity.type
_entity.pdbx_description
1 polymer ?
#
loop_
_entity_poly.entity_id
_entity_poly.type
_entity_poly.pdbx_seq_one_letter_code
_entity_poly.pdbx_strand_id
1 'polypeptide(L)'
;HRCKAATGAADELETECLSVPMSVFTDALRSTMDGVLNVAAMVARFAGMFGGDFRVANAITDCLDLLDLSSQELDWSLYASQNGILFLSLALPLSFSLYRLA
;
A
#
# COMPACT_ATOMS: atom_id res chain seq x y z
N HIS A 1 -6.92 14.47 -17.50
CA HIS A 1 -5.86 14.45 -16.47
C HIS A 1 -4.92 15.66 -16.64
N ARG A 2 -5.28 16.83 -16.11
CA ARG A 2 -4.35 17.98 -16.05
C ARG A 2 -4.23 18.42 -14.60
N CYS A 3 -3.12 18.06 -13.94
CA CYS A 3 -2.60 18.93 -12.89
C CYS A 3 -2.31 20.28 -13.56
N LYS A 4 -2.98 21.36 -13.12
CA LYS A 4 -2.70 22.70 -13.61
C LYS A 4 -1.93 23.42 -12.51
N ALA A 5 -0.68 23.78 -12.80
CA ALA A 5 0.12 24.63 -11.91
C ALA A 5 -0.60 25.97 -11.71
N ALA A 6 -0.74 26.39 -10.45
CA ALA A 6 -1.35 27.65 -10.11
C ALA A 6 -0.41 28.81 -10.47
N THR A 7 -0.91 29.72 -11.30
CA THR A 7 -0.40 31.09 -11.37
C THR A 7 -1.36 31.98 -10.58
N GLY A 8 -0.94 32.41 -9.38
CA GLY A 8 -1.60 33.52 -8.66
C GLY A 8 -2.07 33.19 -7.25
N ALA A 9 -1.62 34.02 -6.31
CA ALA A 9 -1.74 33.90 -4.87
C ALA A 9 -3.18 33.96 -4.33
N ALA A 10 -3.56 32.94 -3.56
CA ALA A 10 -4.25 32.98 -2.26
C ALA A 10 -4.90 31.61 -2.00
N ASP A 11 -4.56 31.01 -0.86
CA ASP A 11 -5.02 29.73 -0.32
C ASP A 11 -4.38 28.46 -0.94
N GLU A 12 -3.09 28.29 -0.62
CA GLU A 12 -2.26 27.11 -0.91
C GLU A 12 -2.73 25.88 -0.11
N LEU A 13 -3.78 25.22 -0.58
CA LEU A 13 -3.83 23.75 -0.50
C LEU A 13 -2.93 23.22 -1.61
N GLU A 14 -1.61 23.22 -1.34
CA GLU A 14 -0.61 22.65 -2.23
C GLU A 14 -0.94 21.17 -2.47
N THR A 15 -1.59 20.89 -3.58
CA THR A 15 -1.69 19.54 -4.12
C THR A 15 -0.35 19.25 -4.75
N GLU A 16 0.60 18.72 -3.98
CA GLU A 16 1.87 18.20 -4.49
C GLU A 16 1.55 17.10 -5.53
N CYS A 17 1.52 17.47 -6.81
CA CYS A 17 1.38 16.50 -7.89
C CYS A 17 2.68 15.71 -7.99
N LEU A 18 2.56 14.38 -8.13
CA LEU A 18 3.70 13.49 -8.39
C LEU A 18 4.56 14.04 -9.53
N SER A 19 5.87 14.16 -9.30
CA SER A 19 6.84 14.64 -10.30
C SER A 19 7.06 13.64 -11.46
N VAL A 20 6.55 12.42 -11.30
CA VAL A 20 6.68 11.31 -12.25
C VAL A 20 5.36 11.07 -13.00
N PRO A 21 5.41 10.54 -14.24
CA PRO A 21 4.20 10.10 -14.93
C PRO A 21 3.43 9.06 -14.12
N MET A 22 2.10 9.13 -14.15
CA MET A 22 1.24 8.19 -13.42
C MET A 22 1.49 6.73 -13.80
N SER A 23 1.81 6.44 -15.07
CA SER A 23 2.16 5.09 -15.51
C SER A 23 3.37 4.54 -14.76
N VAL A 24 4.45 5.34 -14.67
CA VAL A 24 5.69 5.00 -13.95
C VAL A 24 5.39 4.75 -12.48
N PHE A 25 4.54 5.57 -11.86
CA PHE A 25 4.12 5.37 -10.47
C PHE A 25 3.33 4.08 -10.29
N THR A 26 2.34 3.81 -11.14
CA THR A 26 1.53 2.58 -11.05
C THR A 26 2.32 1.32 -11.35
N ASP A 27 3.31 1.38 -12.24
CA ASP A 27 4.22 0.28 -12.53
C ASP A 27 5.12 -0.01 -11.32
N ALA A 28 5.60 1.04 -10.64
CA ALA A 28 6.35 0.91 -9.40
C ALA A 28 5.51 0.28 -8.28
N LEU A 29 4.23 0.65 -8.15
CA LEU A 29 3.31 0.02 -7.21
C LEU A 29 3.13 -1.48 -7.49
N ARG A 30 2.90 -1.86 -8.76
CA ARG A 30 2.80 -3.27 -9.16
C ARG A 30 4.08 -4.05 -8.84
N SER A 31 5.24 -3.51 -9.24
CA SER A 31 6.53 -4.14 -8.97
C SER A 31 6.80 -4.29 -7.47
N THR A 32 6.37 -3.32 -6.66
CA THR A 32 6.50 -3.39 -5.20
C THR A 32 5.59 -4.47 -4.62
N MET A 33 4.35 -4.55 -5.10
CA MET A 33 3.39 -5.58 -4.69
C MET A 33 3.88 -6.98 -5.03
N ASP A 34 4.43 -7.20 -6.23
CA ASP A 34 5.06 -8.48 -6.62
C ASP A 34 6.21 -8.85 -5.66
N GLY A 35 7.01 -7.85 -5.25
CA GLY A 35 8.05 -8.02 -4.24
C GLY A 35 7.50 -8.44 -2.87
N VAL A 36 6.45 -7.79 -2.39
CA VAL A 36 5.77 -8.13 -1.12
C VAL A 36 5.24 -9.56 -1.15
N LEU A 37 4.54 -9.95 -2.22
CA LEU A 37 4.00 -11.31 -2.38
C LEU A 37 5.12 -12.37 -2.43
N ASN A 38 6.24 -12.05 -3.07
CA ASN A 38 7.40 -12.94 -3.10
C ASN A 38 8.03 -13.10 -1.70
N VAL A 39 8.19 -12.01 -0.95
CA VAL A 39 8.69 -12.07 0.45
C VAL A 39 7.73 -12.88 1.32
N ALA A 40 6.41 -12.69 1.19
CA ALA A 40 5.42 -13.48 1.92
C ALA A 40 5.57 -14.98 1.62
N ALA A 41 5.73 -15.35 0.35
CA ALA A 41 6.00 -16.73 -0.04
C ALA A 41 7.31 -17.27 0.53
N MET A 42 8.37 -16.45 0.63
CA MET A 42 9.62 -16.86 1.28
C MET A 42 9.46 -17.06 2.78
N VAL A 43 8.79 -16.14 3.47
CA VAL A 43 8.53 -16.22 4.92
C VAL A 43 7.68 -17.45 5.24
N ALA A 44 6.65 -17.75 4.44
CA ALA A 44 5.78 -18.91 4.63
C ALA A 44 6.53 -20.25 4.58
N ARG A 45 7.65 -20.35 3.86
CA ARG A 45 8.46 -21.58 3.79
C ARG A 45 9.09 -21.96 5.13
N PHE A 46 9.24 -20.99 6.02
CA PHE A 46 9.78 -21.23 7.36
C PHE A 46 8.72 -21.77 8.34
N ALA A 47 7.44 -21.75 7.97
CA ALA A 47 6.37 -22.28 8.80
C ALA A 47 6.61 -23.78 9.09
N GLY A 48 6.65 -24.14 10.37
CA GLY A 48 6.88 -25.51 10.82
C GLY A 48 8.33 -26.00 10.75
N MET A 49 9.28 -25.22 10.20
CA MET A 49 10.68 -25.63 10.07
C MET A 49 11.44 -25.68 11.41
N PHE A 50 11.02 -24.86 12.38
CA PHE A 50 11.69 -24.69 13.67
C PHE A 50 11.08 -25.55 14.79
N GLY A 51 10.68 -26.78 14.47
CA GLY A 51 10.16 -27.73 15.46
C GLY A 51 8.89 -27.27 16.20
N GLY A 52 8.15 -26.33 15.61
CA GLY A 52 6.95 -25.77 16.23
C GLY A 52 7.21 -24.82 17.40
N ASP A 53 8.39 -24.20 17.49
CA ASP A 53 8.61 -23.11 18.46
C ASP A 53 7.52 -22.03 18.29
N PHE A 54 6.74 -21.82 19.34
CA PHE A 54 5.56 -20.97 19.29
C PHE A 54 5.90 -19.50 19.04
N ARG A 55 7.09 -19.04 19.46
CA ARG A 55 7.51 -17.65 19.26
C ARG A 55 7.86 -17.42 17.81
N VAL A 56 8.57 -18.38 17.20
CA VAL A 56 8.91 -18.33 15.77
C VAL A 56 7.65 -18.51 14.92
N ALA A 57 6.76 -19.44 15.27
CA ALA A 57 5.50 -19.64 14.57
C ALA A 57 4.62 -18.38 14.58
N ASN A 58 4.47 -17.72 15.73
CA ASN A 58 3.73 -16.46 15.82
C ASN A 58 4.42 -15.35 15.03
N ALA A 59 5.74 -15.19 15.13
CA ALA A 59 6.46 -14.16 14.37
C ALA A 59 6.35 -14.35 12.85
N ILE A 60 6.30 -15.60 12.37
CA ILE A 60 6.04 -15.92 10.96
C ILE A 60 4.63 -15.50 10.59
N THR A 61 3.61 -15.89 11.37
CA THR A 61 2.21 -15.50 11.14
C THR A 61 2.05 -13.98 11.14
N ASP A 62 2.61 -13.29 12.13
CA ASP A 62 2.55 -11.82 12.23
C ASP A 62 3.20 -11.15 11.00
N CYS A 63 4.34 -11.67 10.52
CA CYS A 63 4.96 -11.18 9.28
C CYS A 63 4.07 -11.40 8.07
N LEU A 64 3.45 -12.57 7.94
CA LEU A 64 2.56 -12.88 6.82
C LEU A 64 1.33 -11.98 6.83
N ASP A 65 0.73 -11.72 7.99
CA ASP A 65 -0.41 -10.82 8.14
C ASP A 65 -0.04 -9.38 7.78
N LEU A 66 1.13 -8.89 8.22
CA LEU A 66 1.61 -7.55 7.84
C LEU A 66 1.91 -7.42 6.35
N LEU A 67 2.44 -8.46 5.72
CA LEU A 67 2.70 -8.47 4.27
C LEU A 67 1.40 -8.54 3.47
N ASP A 68 0.39 -9.28 3.95
CA ASP A 68 -0.96 -9.29 3.38
C ASP A 68 -1.61 -7.91 3.46
N LEU A 69 -1.57 -7.26 4.61
CA LEU A 69 -2.04 -5.88 4.78
C LEU A 69 -1.30 -4.91 3.85
N SER A 70 0.02 -5.03 3.74
CA SER A 70 0.82 -4.20 2.83
C SER A 70 0.40 -4.38 1.37
N SER A 71 0.10 -5.61 0.96
CA SER A 71 -0.36 -5.89 -0.41
C SER A 71 -1.72 -5.26 -0.71
N GLN A 72 -2.64 -5.27 0.26
CA GLN A 72 -3.95 -4.61 0.15
C GLN A 72 -3.79 -3.09 0.02
N GLU A 73 -2.96 -2.47 0.87
CA GLU A 73 -2.71 -1.02 0.79
C GLU A 73 -2.08 -0.59 -0.55
N LEU A 74 -1.22 -1.44 -1.12
CA LEU A 74 -0.65 -1.21 -2.45
C LEU A 74 -1.70 -1.33 -3.56
N ASP A 75 -2.61 -2.32 -3.47
CA ASP A 75 -3.72 -2.47 -4.42
C ASP A 75 -4.67 -1.26 -4.36
N TRP A 76 -4.99 -0.78 -3.16
CA TRP A 76 -5.75 0.45 -2.96
C TRP A 76 -5.04 1.68 -3.53
N SER A 77 -3.74 1.81 -3.28
CA SER A 77 -2.91 2.88 -3.84
C SER A 77 -2.95 2.86 -5.36
N LEU A 78 -2.90 1.68 -5.97
CA LEU A 78 -2.96 1.49 -7.41
C LEU A 78 -4.34 1.85 -7.97
N TYR A 79 -5.42 1.40 -7.32
CA TYR A 79 -6.79 1.75 -7.68
C TYR A 79 -7.00 3.26 -7.60
N ALA A 80 -6.59 3.89 -6.49
CA ALA A 80 -6.71 5.33 -6.30
C ALA A 80 -5.91 6.11 -7.34
N SER A 81 -4.73 5.62 -7.71
CA SER A 81 -3.87 6.23 -8.74
C SER A 81 -4.51 6.19 -10.13
N GLN A 82 -5.10 5.06 -10.50
CA GLN A 82 -5.74 4.88 -11.82
C GLN A 82 -7.04 5.69 -11.93
N ASN A 83 -7.78 5.83 -10.83
CA ASN A 83 -9.05 6.54 -10.79
C ASN A 83 -8.93 8.02 -10.40
N GLY A 84 -7.71 8.50 -10.05
CA GLY A 84 -7.47 9.89 -9.66
C GLY A 84 -8.04 10.27 -8.29
N ILE A 85 -8.15 9.31 -7.37
CA ILE A 85 -8.79 9.44 -6.03
C ILE A 85 -7.74 9.47 -4.91
N LEU A 86 -6.43 9.55 -5.23
CA LEU A 86 -5.30 9.53 -4.28
C LEU A 86 -5.49 10.43 -3.04
N PHE A 87 -6.07 11.62 -3.20
CA PHE A 87 -6.30 12.58 -2.12
C PHE A 87 -7.41 12.19 -1.12
N LEU A 88 -8.36 11.33 -1.52
CA LEU A 88 -9.41 10.84 -0.62
C LEU A 88 -8.94 9.64 0.21
N SER A 89 -8.04 8.80 -0.32
CA SER A 89 -7.53 7.61 0.39
C SER A 89 -6.55 7.97 1.52
N LEU A 90 -5.68 8.97 1.34
CA LEU A 90 -4.73 9.40 2.39
C LEU A 90 -5.42 10.09 3.58
N ALA A 91 -6.65 10.58 3.42
CA ALA A 91 -7.43 11.23 4.47
C ALA A 91 -8.28 10.25 5.32
N LEU A 92 -8.30 8.95 4.99
CA LEU A 92 -9.13 7.94 5.64
C LEU A 92 -8.36 6.83 6.39
N PRO A 93 -7.20 7.08 7.06
CA PRO A 93 -6.54 6.03 7.83
C PRO A 93 -7.43 5.47 8.95
N LEU A 94 -8.50 6.19 9.35
CA LEU A 94 -9.46 5.74 10.37
C LEU A 94 -10.70 5.02 9.84
N SER A 95 -10.98 5.06 8.53
CA SER A 95 -12.18 4.39 7.98
C SER A 95 -11.90 2.99 7.48
N PHE A 96 -10.64 2.65 7.18
CA PHE A 96 -10.25 1.29 6.79
C PHE A 96 -10.37 0.28 7.94
N SER A 97 -10.00 0.67 9.16
CA SER A 97 -10.27 -0.14 10.36
C SER A 97 -11.76 -0.32 10.64
N LEU A 98 -12.62 0.61 10.20
CA LEU A 98 -14.07 0.55 10.41
C LEU A 98 -14.80 -0.32 9.37
N TYR A 99 -14.30 -0.40 8.13
CA TYR A 99 -14.86 -1.30 7.10
C TYR A 99 -14.50 -2.78 7.29
N ARG A 100 -13.46 -3.09 8.09
CA ARG A 100 -13.07 -4.48 8.43
C ARG A 100 -13.74 -5.03 9.69
N LEU A 101 -14.55 -4.23 10.41
CA LEU A 101 -15.30 -4.65 11.61
C LEU A 101 -16.82 -4.81 11.39
N ALA A 102 -17.31 -4.63 10.16
CA ALA A 102 -18.71 -4.81 9.78
C ALA A 102 -18.91 -6.08 8.95
#